data_AF-A0A2W4VQ44-F1
#
_entry.id   AF-A0A2W4VQ44-F1
#
_cell.length_a   1.000
_cell.length_b   1.000
_cell.length_c   1.000
_cell.angle_alpha   90.00
_cell.angle_beta   90.00
_cell.angle_gamma   90.00
#
_symmetry.space_group_name_H-M   'P 1'
#
loop_
_entity.id
_entity.type
_entity.pdbx_description
1 polymer ?
#
loop_
_entity_poly.entity_id
_entity_poly.type
_entity_poly.pdbx_seq_one_letter_code
_entity_poly.pdbx_strand_id
1 'polypeptide(L)' 'MGRAGTALKTVLEKYEISQGRLATVMGIGSSNVFRWANELRDPSSETVLAIIRGLYKIDAAAAEEFKALYLRDLDTEG' A
#
# COMPACT_ATOMS: atom_id res chain seq x y z
N MET A 1 7.97 -4.07 12.26
CA MET A 1 6.97 -4.14 11.18
C MET A 1 7.08 -2.87 10.38
N GLY A 2 7.14 -3.00 9.06
CA GLY A 2 7.32 -1.88 8.16
C GLY A 2 6.01 -1.13 7.98
N ARG A 3 5.95 0.14 8.39
CA ARG A 3 4.70 0.93 8.52
C ARG A 3 3.83 0.87 7.26
N ALA A 4 4.45 1.07 6.10
CA ALA A 4 3.76 1.05 4.81
C ALA A 4 3.34 -0.37 4.38
N GLY A 5 4.13 -1.39 4.72
CA GLY A 5 3.81 -2.79 4.41
C GLY A 5 2.56 -3.28 5.15
N THR A 6 2.48 -3.00 6.46
CA THR A 6 1.32 -3.35 7.27
C THR A 6 0.06 -2.61 6.81
N ALA A 7 0.14 -1.28 6.63
CA ALA A 7 -0.98 -0.48 6.13
C ALA A 7 -1.47 -0.97 4.77
N LEU A 8 -0.54 -1.32 3.86
CA LEU A 8 -0.89 -1.85 2.55
C LEU A 8 -1.63 -3.18 2.67
N LYS A 9 -1.10 -4.10 3.47
CA LYS A 9 -1.74 -5.41 3.69
C LYS A 9 -3.17 -5.25 4.21
N THR A 10 -3.37 -4.45 5.25
CA THR A 10 -4.69 -4.20 5.84
C THR A 10 -5.69 -3.68 4.81
N VAL A 11 -5.29 -2.71 3.99
CA VAL A 11 -6.17 -2.12 2.97
C VAL A 11 -6.49 -3.11 1.86
N LEU A 12 -5.48 -3.85 1.36
CA LEU A 12 -5.71 -4.85 0.32
C LEU A 12 -6.68 -5.95 0.77
N GLU A 13 -6.56 -6.41 2.01
CA GLU A 13 -7.46 -7.42 2.60
C GLU A 13 -8.88 -6.84 2.82
N LYS A 14 -8.98 -5.65 3.43
CA LYS A 14 -10.27 -5.02 3.77
C LYS A 14 -11.13 -4.72 2.54
N TYR A 15 -10.50 -4.28 1.45
CA TYR A 15 -11.19 -3.90 0.21
C TYR A 15 -11.18 -5.02 -0.85
N GLU A 16 -10.74 -6.23 -0.47
CA GLU A 16 -10.64 -7.39 -1.37
C GLU A 16 -9.83 -7.10 -2.66
N ILE A 17 -8.81 -6.24 -2.55
CA ILE A 17 -7.94 -5.86 -3.65
C ILE A 17 -6.78 -6.86 -3.69
N SER A 18 -6.70 -7.66 -4.76
CA SER A 18 -5.57 -8.56 -4.93
C SER A 18 -4.26 -7.79 -5.19
N GLN A 19 -3.15 -8.31 -4.67
CA GLN A 19 -1.80 -7.77 -4.94
C GLN A 19 -1.50 -7.68 -6.45
N GLY A 20 -1.98 -8.65 -7.22
CA GLY A 20 -1.88 -8.68 -8.68
C GLY A 20 -2.61 -7.51 -9.34
N ARG A 21 -3.83 -7.18 -8.88
CA ARG A 21 -4.61 -6.06 -9.40
C ARG A 21 -3.88 -4.72 -9.17
N LEU A 22 -3.35 -4.51 -7.97
CA LEU A 22 -2.56 -3.31 -7.68
C LEU A 22 -1.29 -3.25 -8.56
N ALA A 23 -0.58 -4.38 -8.70
CA ALA A 23 0.62 -4.46 -9.53
C ALA A 23 0.35 -4.11 -11.00
N THR A 24 -0.74 -4.64 -11.59
CA THR A 24 -1.16 -4.34 -12.95
C THR A 24 -1.45 -2.85 -13.13
N VAL A 25 -2.20 -2.24 -12.21
CA VAL A 25 -2.54 -0.81 -12.26
C VAL A 25 -1.31 0.10 -12.08
N MET A 26 -0.34 -0.35 -11.30
CA MET A 26 0.95 0.34 -11.11
C MET A 26 1.95 0.08 -12.24
N GLY A 27 1.70 -0.86 -13.16
CA GLY A 27 2.62 -1.21 -14.24
C GLY A 27 3.90 -1.90 -13.77
N ILE A 28 3.85 -2.61 -12.63
CA ILE A 28 5.01 -3.28 -12.03
C ILE A 28 4.77 -4.78 -11.86
N GLY A 29 5.82 -5.56 -11.62
CA GLY A 29 5.68 -6.98 -11.29
C GLY A 29 5.02 -7.20 -9.92
N SER A 30 4.10 -8.17 -9.81
CA SER A 30 3.40 -8.55 -8.58
C SER A 30 4.31 -8.94 -7.42
N SER A 31 5.53 -9.40 -7.71
CA SER A 31 6.55 -9.69 -6.69
C SER A 31 6.97 -8.46 -5.88
N ASN A 32 6.83 -7.24 -6.42
CA ASN A 32 7.06 -6.02 -5.66
C ASN A 32 5.99 -5.83 -4.60
N VAL A 33 4.72 -5.90 -4.99
CA VAL A 33 3.58 -5.74 -4.09
C VAL A 33 3.58 -6.84 -3.02
N PHE A 34 3.91 -8.08 -3.41
CA PHE A 34 4.10 -9.19 -2.48
C PHE A 34 5.17 -8.89 -1.43
N ARG A 35 6.34 -8.38 -1.83
CA ARG A 35 7.42 -8.04 -0.88
C ARG A 35 7.00 -6.96 0.11
N TRP A 36 6.23 -5.97 -0.32
CA TRP A 36 5.74 -4.90 0.55
C TRP A 36 4.67 -5.41 1.52
N ALA A 37 3.64 -6.08 1.02
CA ALA A 37 2.53 -6.57 1.84
C ALA A 37 2.92 -7.70 2.81
N ASN A 38 4.02 -8.43 2.54
CA ASN A 38 4.57 -9.44 3.45
C ASN A 38 5.79 -8.92 4.25
N GLU A 39 6.03 -7.60 4.24
CA GLU A 39 7.08 -6.95 5.03
C GLU A 39 8.50 -7.48 4.76
N LEU A 40 8.73 -8.07 3.59
CA LEU A 40 10.05 -8.52 3.15
C LEU A 40 10.95 -7.35 2.76
N ARG A 41 10.34 -6.23 2.39
CA ARG A 41 10.99 -4.97 2.07
C ARG A 41 9.99 -3.83 2.24
N ASP A 42 10.41 -2.73 2.85
CA ASP A 42 9.57 -1.54 2.88
C ASP A 42 9.58 -0.80 1.52
N PRO A 43 8.43 -0.29 1.06
CA PRO A 43 8.38 0.64 -0.06
C PRO A 43 9.07 1.96 0.30
N SER A 44 9.76 2.59 -0.66
CA SER A 44 10.27 3.96 -0.48
C SER A 44 9.13 4.97 -0.37
N SER A 45 9.38 6.18 0.14
CA SER A 45 8.37 7.25 0.18
C SER A 45 7.79 7.57 -1.21
N GLU A 46 8.61 7.55 -2.26
CA GLU A 46 8.13 7.67 -3.65
C GLU A 46 7.18 6.52 -4.03
N THR A 47 7.51 5.30 -3.62
CA THR A 47 6.69 4.12 -3.86
C THR A 47 5.36 4.21 -3.11
N VAL A 48 5.34 4.75 -1.89
CA VAL A 48 4.11 4.99 -1.11
C VAL A 48 3.17 5.93 -1.89
N LEU A 49 3.70 7.02 -2.47
CA LEU A 49 2.90 7.91 -3.33
C LEU A 49 2.37 7.19 -4.57
N ALA A 50 3.16 6.31 -5.17
CA ALA A 50 2.73 5.50 -6.31
C ALA A 50 1.62 4.49 -5.92
N ILE A 51 1.71 3.89 -4.73
CA ILE A 51 0.68 3.00 -4.18
C ILE A 51 -0.62 3.76 -3.97
N ILE A 52 -0.59 4.95 -3.36
CA ILE A 52 -1.78 5.80 -3.15
C ILE A 52 -2.45 6.07 -4.51
N ARG A 53 -1.67 6.50 -5.52
CA ARG A 53 -2.18 6.75 -6.87
C ARG A 53 -2.74 5.49 -7.54
N GLY A 54 -2.09 4.35 -7.33
CA GLY A 54 -2.55 3.04 -7.83
C GLY A 54 -3.88 2.63 -7.21
N LEU A 55 -4.00 2.79 -5.90
CA LEU A 55 -5.25 2.52 -5.16
C LEU A 55 -6.37 3.44 -5.64
N TYR A 56 -6.14 4.75 -5.84
CA TYR A 56 -7.19 5.65 -6.35
C TYR A 56 -7.79 5.22 -7.69
N LYS A 57 -7.00 4.57 -8.55
CA LYS A 57 -7.47 4.03 -9.82
C LYS A 57 -8.31 2.76 -9.66
N ILE A 58 -8.22 2.08 -8.50
CA ILE A 58 -8.93 0.85 -8.18
C ILE A 58 -10.18 1.16 -7.35
N ASP A 59 -9.97 1.85 -6.23
CA ASP A 59 -10.96 2.22 -5.22
C ASP A 59 -10.47 3.45 -4.44
N ALA A 60 -11.22 4.55 -4.49
CA ALA A 60 -10.84 5.79 -3.84
C ALA A 60 -10.85 5.71 -2.30
N ALA A 61 -11.75 4.91 -1.72
CA ALA A 61 -11.82 4.73 -0.26
C ALA A 61 -10.62 3.93 0.26
N ALA A 62 -10.20 2.89 -0.47
CA ALA A 62 -8.98 2.15 -0.17
C ALA A 62 -7.73 3.05 -0.18
N ALA A 63 -7.66 3.99 -1.13
CA ALA A 63 -6.56 4.93 -1.23
C ALA A 63 -6.50 5.91 -0.03
N GLU A 64 -7.65 6.49 0.34
CA GLU A 64 -7.73 7.38 1.50
C GLU A 64 -7.41 6.66 2.81
N GLU A 65 -7.89 5.43 2.98
CA GLU A 65 -7.59 4.64 4.17
C GLU A 65 -6.10 4.27 4.25
N PHE A 66 -5.49 3.85 3.14
CA PHE A 66 -4.04 3.59 3.11
C PHE A 66 -3.24 4.83 3.50
N LYS A 67 -3.60 5.98 2.95
CA LYS A 67 -2.98 7.28 3.26
C LYS A 67 -3.15 7.62 4.75
N ALA A 68 -4.35 7.46 5.30
CA ALA A 68 -4.63 7.76 6.70
C ALA A 68 -3.85 6.84 7.66
N LEU A 69 -3.82 5.54 7.38
CA LEU A 69 -3.04 4.57 8.18
C LEU A 69 -1.54 4.90 8.14
N TYR A 70 -1.00 5.15 6.95
CA TYR A 70 0.41 5.50 6.79
C TYR A 70 0.78 6.79 7.53
N LEU A 71 -0.05 7.83 7.48
CA LEU A 71 0.19 9.09 8.19
C LEU A 71 0.04 8.94 9.71
N ARG A 72 -0.96 8.19 10.19
CA ARG A 72 -1.13 7.92 11.62
C ARG A 72 0.10 7.23 12.21
N ASP A 73 0.66 6.27 11.47
CA ASP A 73 1.86 5.57 11.90
C ASP A 73 3.12 6.46 11.84
N LEU A 74 3.11 7.56 11.11
CA LEU A 74 4.16 8.59 11.17
C LEU A 74 4.06 9.44 12.45
N ASP A 75 2.84 9.80 12.85
CA ASP A 75 2.59 10.65 14.02
C ASP A 75 2.84 9.92 15.35
N THR A 76 2.81 8.59 15.37
CA THR A 76 2.96 7.78 16.60
C THR A 76 4.42 7.62 17.05
N GLU A 77 5.38 8.23 16.34
CA GLU A 77 6.81 8.24 16.69
C GLU A 77 7.34 9.64 17.08
N GLY A 78 6.45 10.55 17.47
CA GLY A 78 6.78 11.85 18.07
C GLY A 78 7.00 11.80 19.58
#